data_AF-A0A449AV15-F1
#
_entry.id   AF-A0A449AV15-F1
#
_cell.length_a   1.000
_cell.length_b   1.000
_cell.length_c   1.000
_cell.angle_alpha   90.00
_cell.angle_beta   90.00
_cell.angle_gamma   90.00
#
_symmetry.space_group_name_H-M   'P 1'
#
loop_
_entity.id
_entity.type
_entity.pdbx_description
1 polymer ?
#
loop_
_entity_poly.entity_id
_entity_poly.type
_entity_poly.pdbx_seq_one_letter_code
_entity_poly.pdbx_strand_id
1 'polypeptide(L)'
;MFWKKYNKYYEVLFWFFLLFFSSIFLCFWKHHKGLFFGFAIGSLVSYLFYKINVCGAIWILTTTKKAHRYIFYFLKYLFYYVFLFLIFYLSLKINQTYHNLHHELGKNIYFNPINFLTMIVGLSLNFVLPIFVHVCDYLINKIKQRKSRKEMNARKT
;
A
#
# COMPACT_ATOMS: atom_id res chain seq x y z
N MET A 1 18.40 8.36 11.85
CA MET A 1 18.91 8.10 10.46
C MET A 1 18.21 6.93 9.77
N PHE A 2 18.00 5.79 10.46
CA PHE A 2 17.37 4.57 9.90
C PHE A 2 15.95 4.79 9.34
N TRP A 3 15.07 5.49 10.07
CA TRP A 3 13.68 5.70 9.66
C TRP A 3 13.53 6.50 8.36
N LYS A 4 14.33 7.56 8.16
CA LYS A 4 14.32 8.35 6.91
C LYS A 4 14.71 7.49 5.71
N LYS A 5 15.73 6.62 5.89
CA LYS A 5 16.16 5.66 4.87
C LYS A 5 15.04 4.66 4.55
N TYR A 6 14.40 4.08 5.58
CA TYR A 6 13.29 3.13 5.41
C TYR A 6 12.10 3.76 4.66
N ASN A 7 11.64 4.94 5.07
CA ASN A 7 10.51 5.62 4.41
C ASN A 7 10.82 5.93 2.95
N LYS A 8 12.07 6.32 2.61
CA LYS A 8 12.47 6.52 1.21
C LYS A 8 12.38 5.25 0.38
N TYR A 9 12.86 4.11 0.89
CA TYR A 9 12.76 2.83 0.17
C TYR A 9 11.30 2.38 0.02
N TYR A 10 10.51 2.54 1.08
CA TYR A 10 9.08 2.23 1.02
C TYR A 10 8.37 3.05 -0.05
N GLU A 11 8.61 4.37 -0.11
CA GLU A 11 7.99 5.24 -1.13
C GLU A 11 8.38 4.82 -2.55
N VAL A 12 9.66 4.57 -2.81
CA VAL A 12 10.13 4.15 -4.13
C VAL A 12 9.48 2.82 -4.53
N LEU A 13 9.44 1.84 -3.63
CA LEU A 13 8.81 0.56 -3.89
C LEU A 13 7.29 0.72 -4.09
N PHE A 14 6.62 1.52 -3.26
CA PHE A 14 5.19 1.79 -3.40
C PHE A 14 4.87 2.34 -4.80
N TRP A 15 5.55 3.41 -5.22
CA TRP A 15 5.32 4.01 -6.54
C TRP A 15 5.66 3.06 -7.68
N PHE A 16 6.74 2.29 -7.53
CA PHE A 16 7.11 1.26 -8.50
C PHE A 16 5.98 0.22 -8.65
N PHE A 17 5.51 -0.37 -7.54
CA PHE A 17 4.44 -1.38 -7.56
C PHE A 17 3.11 -0.80 -8.04
N LEU A 18 2.76 0.42 -7.62
CA LEU A 18 1.57 1.11 -8.07
C LEU A 18 1.61 1.27 -9.60
N LEU A 19 2.68 1.85 -10.15
CA LEU A 19 2.80 2.10 -11.58
C LEU A 19 2.88 0.80 -12.38
N PHE A 20 3.65 -0.18 -11.90
CA PHE A 20 3.81 -1.47 -12.57
C PHE A 20 2.47 -2.21 -12.69
N PHE A 21 1.77 -2.44 -11.58
CA PHE A 21 0.49 -3.15 -11.61
C PHE A 21 -0.63 -2.34 -12.24
N SER A 22 -0.64 -1.01 -12.06
CA SER A 22 -1.59 -0.14 -12.77
C SER A 22 -1.41 -0.24 -14.28
N SER A 23 -0.17 -0.27 -14.77
CA SER A 23 0.12 -0.45 -16.20
C SER A 23 -0.35 -1.81 -16.70
N ILE A 24 -0.11 -2.88 -15.94
CA ILE A 24 -0.61 -4.22 -16.27
C ILE A 24 -2.14 -4.22 -16.37
N PHE A 25 -2.85 -3.68 -15.37
CA PHE A 25 -4.31 -3.64 -15.39
C PHE A 25 -4.88 -2.72 -16.48
N LEU A 26 -4.14 -1.67 -16.85
CA LEU A 26 -4.49 -0.80 -17.97
C LEU A 26 -4.40 -1.55 -19.31
N CYS A 27 -3.44 -2.48 -19.48
CA CYS A 27 -3.39 -3.33 -20.68
C CYS A 27 -4.64 -4.22 -20.80
N PHE A 28 -5.24 -4.64 -19.69
CA PHE A 28 -6.48 -5.42 -19.65
C PHE A 28 -7.76 -4.57 -19.64
N TRP A 29 -7.64 -3.24 -19.81
CA TRP A 29 -8.76 -2.30 -19.71
C TRP A 29 -9.93 -2.63 -20.64
N LYS A 30 -9.64 -3.11 -21.86
CA LYS A 30 -10.67 -3.47 -22.84
C LYS A 30 -11.61 -4.58 -22.34
N HIS A 31 -11.13 -5.45 -21.47
CA HIS A 31 -11.90 -6.57 -20.94
C HIS A 31 -12.49 -6.25 -19.57
N HIS A 32 -11.74 -5.55 -18.71
CA HIS A 32 -12.17 -5.25 -17.35
C HIS A 32 -11.66 -3.89 -16.86
N LYS A 33 -12.43 -2.83 -17.16
CA LYS A 33 -12.12 -1.46 -16.71
C LYS A 33 -11.96 -1.35 -15.19
N GLY A 34 -12.68 -2.19 -14.43
CA GLY A 34 -12.66 -2.17 -12.97
C GLY A 34 -11.38 -2.68 -12.30
N LEU A 35 -10.51 -3.39 -13.02
CA LEU A 35 -9.27 -3.91 -12.44
C LEU A 35 -8.34 -2.77 -12.02
N PHE A 36 -8.12 -1.82 -12.93
CA PHE A 36 -7.28 -0.64 -12.69
C PHE A 36 -7.81 0.20 -11.53
N PHE A 37 -9.09 0.60 -11.58
CA PHE A 37 -9.66 1.47 -10.55
C PHE A 37 -9.68 0.82 -9.18
N GLY A 38 -10.08 -0.46 -9.09
CA GLY A 38 -10.03 -1.21 -7.85
C GLY A 38 -8.63 -1.19 -7.25
N PHE A 39 -7.62 -1.60 -8.04
CA PHE A 39 -6.24 -1.64 -7.59
C PHE A 39 -5.70 -0.27 -7.16
N ALA A 40 -5.92 0.76 -7.96
CA ALA A 40 -5.44 2.11 -7.68
C ALA A 40 -6.04 2.66 -6.38
N ILE A 41 -7.35 2.54 -6.19
CA ILE A 41 -8.04 2.96 -4.96
C ILE A 41 -7.47 2.22 -3.76
N GLY A 42 -7.40 0.88 -3.83
CA GLY A 42 -6.89 0.06 -2.74
C GLY A 42 -5.44 0.39 -2.37
N SER A 43 -4.59 0.57 -3.38
CA SER A 43 -3.17 0.90 -3.20
C SER A 43 -2.98 2.28 -2.57
N LEU A 44 -3.73 3.30 -3.01
CA LEU A 44 -3.67 4.64 -2.45
C LEU A 44 -4.19 4.70 -1.01
N VAL A 45 -5.26 3.96 -0.70
CA VAL A 45 -5.76 3.83 0.68
C VAL A 45 -4.72 3.16 1.57
N SER A 46 -4.07 2.09 1.08
CA SER A 46 -2.95 1.44 1.77
C SER A 46 -1.82 2.43 2.06
N TYR A 47 -1.42 3.23 1.07
CA TYR A 47 -0.38 4.24 1.23
C TYR A 47 -0.76 5.35 2.23
N LEU A 48 -2.00 5.82 2.18
CA LEU A 48 -2.52 6.79 3.15
C LEU A 48 -2.43 6.24 4.58
N PHE A 49 -2.85 4.99 4.80
CA PHE A 49 -2.74 4.35 6.12
C PHE A 49 -1.31 4.10 6.55
N TYR A 50 -0.41 3.78 5.61
CA TYR A 50 1.02 3.76 5.92
C TYR A 50 1.49 5.14 6.43
N LYS A 51 1.15 6.23 5.73
CA LYS A 51 1.53 7.59 6.15
C LYS A 51 0.95 7.99 7.50
N ILE A 52 -0.32 7.69 7.75
CA ILE A 52 -0.94 7.96 9.06
C ILE A 52 -0.29 7.11 10.16
N ASN A 53 0.04 5.85 9.90
CA ASN A 53 0.76 5.00 10.85
C ASN A 53 2.14 5.56 11.19
N VAL A 54 2.85 6.04 10.17
CA VAL A 54 4.17 6.63 10.30
C VAL A 54 4.12 7.93 11.12
N CYS A 55 3.20 8.83 10.82
CA CYS A 55 2.98 10.05 11.60
C CYS A 55 2.57 9.73 13.05
N GLY A 56 1.65 8.78 13.22
CA GLY A 56 1.20 8.34 14.53
C GLY A 56 2.31 7.70 15.36
N ALA A 57 3.20 6.92 14.74
CA ALA A 57 4.35 6.33 15.42
C ALA A 57 5.32 7.39 15.94
N ILE A 58 5.61 8.43 15.13
CA ILE A 58 6.44 9.57 15.58
C ILE A 58 5.79 10.26 16.78
N TRP A 59 4.50 10.58 16.68
CA TRP A 59 3.77 11.27 17.74
C TRP A 59 3.71 10.45 19.05
N ILE A 60 3.55 9.13 18.95
CA ILE A 60 3.56 8.21 20.09
C ILE A 60 4.93 8.21 20.78
N LEU A 61 6.03 8.25 20.02
CA LEU A 61 7.39 8.29 20.57
C LEU A 61 7.69 9.61 21.31
N THR A 62 7.08 10.71 20.89
CA THR A 62 7.25 12.02 21.53
C THR A 62 6.30 12.24 22.72
N THR A 63 5.24 11.44 22.84
CA THR A 63 4.22 11.61 23.89
C THR A 63 4.61 10.88 25.18
N THR A 64 4.73 11.63 26.29
CA THR A 64 5.14 11.09 27.59
C THR A 64 4.03 10.32 28.31
N LYS A 65 2.78 10.81 28.23
CA LYS A 65 1.64 10.25 28.96
C LYS A 65 1.15 8.92 28.34
N LYS A 66 1.23 7.82 29.10
CA LYS A 66 0.76 6.47 28.68
C LYS A 66 -0.70 6.47 28.20
N ALA A 67 -1.61 7.07 28.95
CA ALA A 67 -3.03 7.10 28.62
C ALA A 67 -3.32 7.73 27.24
N HIS A 68 -2.61 8.81 26.90
CA HIS A 68 -2.79 9.50 25.61
C HIS A 68 -2.36 8.62 24.43
N ARG A 69 -1.33 7.79 24.61
CA ARG A 69 -0.88 6.83 23.59
C ARG A 69 -1.94 5.77 23.30
N TYR A 70 -2.59 5.21 24.34
CA TYR A 70 -3.65 4.22 24.16
C TYR A 70 -4.89 4.81 23.49
N ILE A 71 -5.34 5.98 23.94
CA ILE A 71 -6.51 6.67 23.36
C ILE A 71 -6.24 6.99 21.89
N PHE A 72 -5.07 7.54 21.57
CA PHE A 72 -4.69 7.84 20.19
C PHE A 72 -4.63 6.57 19.32
N TYR A 73 -4.08 5.48 19.84
CA TYR A 73 -4.04 4.20 19.13
C TYR A 73 -5.47 3.74 18.80
N PHE A 74 -6.36 3.73 19.79
CA PHE A 74 -7.77 3.38 19.60
C PHE A 74 -8.46 4.27 18.54
N LEU A 75 -8.36 5.60 18.69
CA LEU A 75 -8.96 6.55 17.76
C LEU A 75 -8.41 6.41 16.33
N LYS A 76 -7.11 6.12 16.18
CA LYS A 76 -6.49 5.87 14.87
C LYS A 76 -7.10 4.65 14.18
N TYR A 77 -7.26 3.52 14.88
CA TYR A 77 -7.88 2.33 14.28
C TYR A 77 -9.37 2.53 14.02
N LEU A 78 -10.08 3.23 14.92
CA LEU A 78 -11.47 3.60 14.69
C LEU A 78 -11.60 4.43 13.39
N PHE A 79 -10.75 5.44 13.23
CA PHE A 79 -10.67 6.23 11.99
C PHE A 79 -10.38 5.35 10.77
N TYR A 80 -9.45 4.40 10.86
CA TYR A 80 -9.16 3.48 9.74
C TYR A 80 -10.36 2.64 9.33
N TYR A 81 -11.08 2.06 10.30
CA TYR A 81 -12.26 1.24 10.00
C TYR A 81 -13.40 2.08 9.41
N VAL A 82 -13.66 3.26 9.97
CA VAL A 82 -14.67 4.19 9.44
C VAL A 82 -14.30 4.63 8.02
N PHE A 83 -13.04 4.97 7.78
CA PHE A 83 -12.57 5.38 6.46
C PHE A 83 -12.63 4.24 5.45
N LEU A 84 -12.22 3.02 5.82
CA LEU A 84 -12.40 1.84 4.95
C LEU A 84 -13.87 1.60 4.63
N PHE A 85 -14.73 1.59 5.65
CA PHE A 85 -16.16 1.41 5.46
C PHE A 85 -16.72 2.43 4.47
N LEU A 86 -16.32 3.69 4.59
CA LEU A 86 -16.71 4.75 3.65
C LEU A 86 -16.22 4.46 2.22
N ILE A 87 -14.97 4.04 2.03
CA ILE A 87 -14.42 3.71 0.70
C ILE A 87 -15.18 2.50 0.09
N PHE A 88 -15.44 1.45 0.87
CA PHE A 88 -16.22 0.30 0.41
C PHE A 88 -17.65 0.71 0.05
N TYR A 89 -18.30 1.50 0.90
CA TYR A 89 -19.65 2.02 0.66
C TYR A 89 -19.73 2.87 -0.62
N LEU A 90 -18.80 3.82 -0.80
CA LEU A 90 -18.73 4.63 -2.01
C LEU A 90 -18.47 3.77 -3.26
N SER A 91 -17.58 2.79 -3.16
CA SER A 91 -17.30 1.87 -4.27
C SER A 91 -18.52 1.04 -4.66
N LEU A 92 -19.29 0.56 -3.68
CA LEU A 92 -20.56 -0.12 -3.91
C LEU A 92 -21.57 0.81 -4.59
N LYS A 93 -21.70 2.05 -4.11
CA LYS A 93 -22.62 3.04 -4.67
C LYS A 93 -22.26 3.38 -6.13
N ILE A 94 -20.97 3.54 -6.44
CA ILE A 94 -20.50 3.75 -7.82
C ILE A 94 -20.88 2.56 -8.72
N ASN A 95 -20.61 1.33 -8.26
CA ASN A 95 -20.98 0.13 -9.00
C ASN A 95 -22.50 0.03 -9.21
N GLN A 96 -23.32 0.31 -8.20
CA GLN A 96 -24.78 0.31 -8.29
C GLN A 96 -25.30 1.36 -9.28
N THR A 97 -24.81 2.61 -9.20
CA THR A 97 -25.19 3.67 -10.12
C THR A 97 -24.83 3.32 -11.57
N TYR A 98 -23.66 2.71 -11.79
CA TYR A 98 -23.25 2.25 -13.12
C TYR A 98 -24.21 1.19 -13.68
N HIS A 99 -24.61 0.21 -12.86
CA HIS A 99 -25.59 -0.81 -13.28
C HIS A 99 -26.95 -0.21 -13.63
N ASN A 100 -27.43 0.74 -12.82
CA ASN A 100 -28.70 1.42 -13.09
C ASN A 100 -28.67 2.24 -14.37
N LEU A 101 -27.52 2.87 -14.70
CA LEU A 101 -27.36 3.66 -15.92
C LEU A 101 -27.17 2.80 -17.17
N HIS A 102 -26.70 1.55 -17.03
CA HIS A 102 -26.35 0.67 -18.14
C HIS A 102 -27.17 -0.62 -18.08
N HIS A 103 -28.50 -0.42 -18.14
CA HIS A 103 -29.60 -1.39 -18.01
C HIS A 103 -29.42 -2.77 -18.69
N GLU A 104 -28.42 -2.97 -19.55
CA GLU A 104 -28.22 -4.17 -20.37
C GLU A 104 -27.03 -5.07 -19.97
N LEU A 105 -26.11 -4.61 -19.11
CA LEU A 105 -25.00 -5.45 -18.64
C LEU A 105 -25.44 -6.24 -17.40
N GLY A 106 -26.34 -7.21 -17.60
CA GLY A 106 -26.93 -8.02 -16.53
C GLY A 106 -25.90 -8.45 -15.48
N LYS A 107 -26.13 -8.06 -14.20
CA LYS A 107 -25.44 -8.34 -12.91
C LYS A 107 -24.05 -8.99 -12.91
N ASN A 108 -23.24 -8.80 -13.94
CA ASN A 108 -22.03 -9.57 -14.10
C ASN A 108 -20.92 -8.79 -13.40
N ILE A 109 -20.52 -9.33 -12.25
CA ILE A 109 -19.57 -8.74 -11.29
C ILE A 109 -18.24 -8.36 -11.99
N TYR A 110 -17.91 -9.02 -13.09
CA TYR A 110 -16.72 -8.77 -13.90
C TYR A 110 -16.74 -7.45 -14.68
N PHE A 111 -17.90 -6.82 -14.89
CA PHE A 111 -18.04 -5.52 -15.58
C PHE A 111 -18.21 -4.33 -14.65
N ASN A 112 -18.07 -4.54 -13.34
CA ASN A 112 -18.12 -3.45 -12.39
C ASN A 112 -17.01 -2.42 -12.67
N PRO A 113 -17.29 -1.11 -12.61
CA PRO A 113 -16.27 -0.06 -12.77
C PRO A 113 -15.23 -0.08 -11.65
N ILE A 114 -15.54 -0.69 -10.50
CA ILE A 114 -14.59 -0.94 -9.42
C ILE A 114 -14.62 -2.42 -9.06
N ASN A 115 -13.51 -3.12 -9.27
CA ASN A 115 -13.34 -4.51 -8.88
C ASN A 115 -12.83 -4.62 -7.43
N PHE A 116 -13.63 -5.22 -6.55
CA PHE A 116 -13.28 -5.35 -5.12
C PHE A 116 -12.08 -6.27 -4.87
N LEU A 117 -11.87 -7.29 -5.71
CA LEU A 117 -10.75 -8.21 -5.58
C LEU A 117 -9.43 -7.48 -5.84
N THR A 118 -9.35 -6.68 -6.91
CA THR A 118 -8.14 -5.88 -7.16
C THR A 118 -7.96 -4.76 -6.14
N MET A 119 -9.05 -4.24 -5.57
CA MET A 119 -8.96 -3.30 -4.44
C MET A 119 -8.36 -3.93 -3.19
N ILE A 120 -8.74 -5.16 -2.84
CA ILE A 120 -8.13 -5.91 -1.73
C ILE A 120 -6.65 -6.19 -2.02
N VAL A 121 -6.30 -6.54 -3.27
CA VAL A 121 -4.89 -6.69 -3.68
C VAL A 121 -4.13 -5.39 -3.50
N GLY A 122 -4.68 -4.25 -3.90
CA GLY A 122 -4.08 -2.94 -3.64
C GLY A 122 -3.90 -2.64 -2.15
N LEU A 123 -4.90 -2.95 -1.32
CA LEU A 123 -4.82 -2.79 0.14
C LEU A 123 -3.73 -3.69 0.76
N SER A 124 -3.50 -4.88 0.20
CA SER A 124 -2.49 -5.82 0.67
C SER A 124 -1.05 -5.32 0.53
N LEU A 125 -0.81 -4.27 -0.28
CA LEU A 125 0.51 -3.64 -0.40
C LEU A 125 1.05 -3.15 0.95
N ASN A 126 0.18 -2.80 1.91
CA ASN A 126 0.62 -2.39 3.23
C ASN A 126 1.31 -3.53 4.01
N PHE A 127 1.03 -4.79 3.68
CA PHE A 127 1.68 -5.97 4.23
C PHE A 127 2.87 -6.42 3.39
N VAL A 128 2.74 -6.38 2.07
CA VAL A 128 3.77 -6.85 1.15
C VAL A 128 4.98 -5.91 1.12
N LEU A 129 4.76 -4.59 1.06
CA LEU A 129 5.86 -3.62 0.92
C LEU A 129 6.84 -3.62 2.09
N PRO A 130 6.43 -3.66 3.37
CA PRO A 130 7.38 -3.79 4.49
C PRO A 130 8.30 -5.01 4.35
N ILE A 131 7.75 -6.16 3.96
CA ILE A 131 8.52 -7.39 3.73
C ILE A 131 9.58 -7.15 2.65
N PHE A 132 9.18 -6.57 1.51
CA PHE A 132 10.10 -6.24 0.43
C PHE A 132 11.19 -5.24 0.86
N VAL A 133 10.85 -4.20 1.62
CA VAL A 133 11.83 -3.24 2.15
C VAL A 133 12.88 -3.95 3.02
N HIS A 134 12.44 -4.86 3.90
CA HIS A 134 13.35 -5.63 4.76
C HIS A 134 14.25 -6.59 3.96
N VAL A 135 13.70 -7.27 2.96
CA VAL A 135 14.47 -8.14 2.06
C VAL A 135 15.52 -7.32 1.28
N CYS A 136 15.13 -6.16 0.74
CA CYS A 136 16.06 -5.26 0.04
C CYS A 136 17.20 -4.79 0.95
N ASP A 137 16.91 -4.36 2.19
CA ASP A 137 17.95 -3.91 3.11
C ASP A 137 18.91 -5.05 3.49
N TYR A 138 18.38 -6.26 3.72
CA TYR A 138 19.20 -7.45 3.97
C TYR A 138 20.16 -7.75 2.80
N LEU A 139 19.66 -7.75 1.57
CA LEU A 139 20.46 -8.00 0.37
C LEU A 139 21.56 -6.95 0.18
N ILE A 140 21.23 -5.67 0.36
CA ILE A 140 22.20 -4.57 0.25
C ILE A 140 23.33 -4.73 1.28
N ASN A 141 22.98 -5.02 2.53
CA ASN A 141 23.97 -5.18 3.60
C ASN A 141 24.88 -6.40 3.34
N LYS A 142 24.31 -7.51 2.84
CA LYS A 142 25.07 -8.71 2.45
C LYS A 142 26.05 -8.41 1.31
N ILE A 143 25.66 -7.61 0.31
CA ILE A 143 26.55 -7.21 -0.79
C ILE A 143 27.70 -6.33 -0.27
N LYS A 144 27.41 -5.36 0.61
CA LYS A 144 28.44 -4.50 1.21
C LYS A 144 29.47 -5.27 2.02
N GLN A 145 29.03 -6.23 2.84
CA GLN A 145 29.93 -7.10 3.61
C GLN A 145 30.83 -7.96 2.71
N ARG A 146 30.32 -8.41 1.55
CA ARG A 146 31.15 -9.14 0.57
C ARG A 146 32.22 -8.25 -0.06
N LYS A 147 31.90 -7.00 -0.39
CA LYS A 147 32.88 -6.04 -0.93
C LYS A 147 33.99 -5.71 0.07
N SER A 148 33.63 -5.41 1.32
CA SER A 148 34.64 -5.08 2.36
C SER A 148 35.58 -6.25 2.66
N ARG A 149 35.08 -7.49 2.65
CA ARG A 149 35.93 -8.70 2.77
C ARG A 149 36.91 -8.84 1.62
N LYS A 150 36.49 -8.58 0.38
CA LYS A 150 37.38 -8.61 -0.80
C LYS A 150 38.48 -7.55 -0.71
N GLU A 151 38.13 -6.33 -0.30
CA GLU A 151 39.10 -5.22 -0.13
C GLU A 151 40.11 -5.51 0.99
N MET A 152 39.69 -6.09 2.12
CA MET A 152 40.61 -6.48 3.19
C MET A 152 41.57 -7.59 2.76
N ASN A 153 41.11 -8.55 1.95
CA ASN A 153 41.98 -9.61 1.45
C ASN A 153 42.98 -9.07 0.42
N ALA A 154 42.56 -8.14 -0.45
CA ALA A 154 43.44 -7.51 -1.43
C ALA A 154 44.55 -6.64 -0.80
N ARG A 155 44.37 -6.15 0.42
CA ARG A 155 45.42 -5.41 1.16
C ARG A 155 46.43 -6.30 1.87
N LYS A 156 46.14 -7.60 2.01
CA LYS A 156 47.03 -8.56 2.69
C LYS A 156 47.99 -9.28 1.74
N THR A 157 47.71 -9.22 0.44
CA THR A 157 48.56 -9.67 -0.66
C THR A 157 49.37 -8.52 -1.20
#